data_AF-A0A2J8N212-F1
#
_entry.id   AF-A0A2J8N212-F1
#
_cell.length_a   1.000
_cell.length_b   1.000
_cell.length_c   1.000
_cell.angle_alpha   90.00
_cell.angle_beta   90.00
_cell.angle_gamma   90.00
#
_symmetry.space_group_name_H-M   'P 1'
#
loop_
_entity.id
_entity.type
_entity.pdbx_description
1 polymer ?
#
loop_
_entity_poly.entity_id
_entity_poly.type
_entity_poly.pdbx_seq_one_letter_code
_entity_poly.pdbx_strand_id
1 'polypeptide(L)'
;MDLVLSVADYYFFTPYMYPATWPEDDIFRQAISLLIVTNVGAYILYFFCATLSYYFVFDHALMKHPQFLKYWKFHFQNQVRREIKFTVQALPWISILTVALFLLEIRGYSKLHDDLGEFPYGLFELVVSVISFLFFTDMFIYWIHRGLHHRLVYKRLHKPHHVWKIPTPFASHAFHP
;
A
#
# COMPACT_ATOMS: atom_id res chain seq x y z
N MET A 1 -2.23 7.21 -13.13
CA MET A 1 -1.46 5.94 -13.27
C MET A 1 -1.17 5.62 -14.74
N ASP A 2 -2.06 6.03 -15.63
CA ASP A 2 -1.85 6.25 -17.07
C ASP A 2 -0.42 6.69 -17.46
N LEU A 3 0.11 7.78 -16.89
CA LEU A 3 1.45 8.29 -17.22
C LEU A 3 2.54 7.30 -16.80
N VAL A 4 2.43 6.74 -15.60
CA VAL A 4 3.43 5.80 -15.08
C VAL A 4 3.42 4.51 -15.91
N LEU A 5 2.24 4.00 -16.26
CA LEU A 5 2.08 2.79 -17.04
C LEU A 5 2.60 2.99 -18.47
N SER A 6 2.25 4.09 -19.14
CA SER A 6 2.73 4.39 -20.50
C SER A 6 4.25 4.53 -20.56
N VAL A 7 4.87 5.20 -19.57
CA VAL A 7 6.33 5.27 -19.47
C VAL A 7 6.94 3.89 -19.24
N ALA A 8 6.35 3.08 -18.36
CA ALA A 8 6.84 1.72 -18.10
C ALA A 8 6.70 0.81 -19.33
N ASP A 9 5.60 0.92 -20.08
CA ASP A 9 5.37 0.20 -21.32
C ASP A 9 6.39 0.59 -22.38
N TYR A 10 6.58 1.88 -22.62
CA TYR A 10 7.48 2.39 -23.66
C TYR A 10 8.95 2.00 -23.40
N TYR A 11 9.44 2.19 -22.17
CA TYR A 11 10.86 2.00 -21.87
C TYR A 11 11.22 0.56 -21.45
N PHE A 12 10.26 -0.21 -20.94
CA PHE A 12 10.58 -1.50 -20.31
C PHE A 12 9.69 -2.66 -20.75
N PHE A 13 8.36 -2.55 -20.60
CA PHE A 13 7.51 -3.72 -20.80
C PHE A 13 7.36 -4.11 -22.28
N THR A 14 7.11 -3.16 -23.19
CA THR A 14 6.97 -3.45 -24.62
C THR A 14 8.27 -3.98 -25.24
N PRO A 15 9.46 -3.40 -24.98
CA PRO A 15 10.69 -3.87 -25.63
C PRO A 15 11.24 -5.18 -25.04
N TYR A 16 10.99 -5.47 -23.76
CA TYR A 16 11.73 -6.55 -23.05
C TYR A 16 10.86 -7.60 -22.36
N MET A 17 9.59 -7.32 -22.05
CA MET A 17 8.78 -8.22 -21.22
C MET A 17 7.65 -8.88 -22.00
N TYR A 18 6.92 -8.12 -22.83
CA TYR A 18 5.77 -8.63 -23.57
C TYR A 18 6.11 -8.87 -25.05
N PRO A 19 5.51 -9.89 -25.68
CA PRO A 19 5.67 -10.08 -27.11
C PRO A 19 4.97 -8.96 -27.88
N ALA A 20 5.50 -8.61 -29.06
CA ALA A 20 4.91 -7.58 -29.93
C ALA A 20 3.45 -7.86 -30.34
N THR A 21 2.96 -9.11 -30.17
CA THR A 21 1.58 -9.51 -30.44
C THR A 21 0.61 -9.22 -29.30
N TRP A 22 1.06 -8.79 -28.12
CA TRP A 22 0.19 -8.51 -26.97
C TRP A 22 -0.01 -6.99 -26.81
N PRO A 23 -1.17 -6.43 -27.19
CA PRO A 23 -1.39 -4.98 -27.19
C PRO A 23 -1.31 -4.33 -25.81
N GLU A 24 -0.87 -3.07 -25.75
CA GLU A 24 -0.76 -2.25 -24.52
C GLU A 24 -2.11 -1.94 -23.85
N ASP A 25 -3.19 -1.94 -24.63
CA ASP A 25 -4.56 -1.67 -24.17
C ASP A 25 -5.31 -2.92 -23.68
N ASP A 26 -4.68 -4.09 -23.77
CA ASP A 26 -5.24 -5.34 -23.25
C ASP A 26 -5.34 -5.32 -21.71
N ILE A 27 -6.52 -5.65 -21.20
CA ILE A 27 -6.83 -5.53 -19.77
C ILE A 27 -5.95 -6.43 -18.90
N PHE A 28 -5.57 -7.62 -19.37
CA PHE A 28 -4.73 -8.53 -18.60
C PHE A 28 -3.29 -8.04 -18.58
N ARG A 29 -2.78 -7.54 -19.71
CA ARG A 29 -1.46 -6.89 -19.75
C ARG A 29 -1.39 -5.70 -18.82
N GLN A 30 -2.40 -4.82 -18.86
CA GLN A 30 -2.48 -3.65 -17.98
C GLN A 30 -2.52 -4.06 -16.51
N ALA A 31 -3.35 -5.04 -16.14
CA ALA A 31 -3.44 -5.52 -14.76
C ALA A 31 -2.11 -6.10 -14.25
N ILE A 32 -1.42 -6.91 -15.06
CA ILE A 32 -0.11 -7.50 -14.70
C ILE A 32 0.95 -6.39 -14.57
N SER A 33 1.01 -5.47 -15.53
CA SER A 33 1.95 -4.35 -15.53
C SER A 33 1.75 -3.46 -14.30
N LEU A 34 0.49 -3.11 -13.99
CA LEU A 34 0.14 -2.34 -12.81
C LEU A 34 0.51 -3.09 -11.51
N LEU A 35 0.29 -4.40 -11.42
CA LEU A 35 0.73 -5.20 -10.27
C LEU A 35 2.25 -5.11 -10.07
N ILE A 36 3.03 -5.23 -11.15
CA ILE A 36 4.50 -5.17 -11.09
C ILE A 36 4.94 -3.78 -10.63
N VAL A 37 4.50 -2.73 -11.35
CA VAL A 37 4.89 -1.34 -11.06
C VAL A 37 4.48 -0.95 -9.63
N THR A 38 3.25 -1.26 -9.24
CA THR A 38 2.73 -0.91 -7.90
C THR A 38 3.51 -1.60 -6.80
N ASN A 39 3.82 -2.90 -6.94
CA ASN A 39 4.59 -3.61 -5.91
C ASN A 39 6.04 -3.11 -5.85
N VAL A 40 6.71 -2.93 -6.99
CA VAL A 40 8.08 -2.41 -7.02
C VAL A 40 8.13 -1.01 -6.39
N GLY A 41 7.21 -0.12 -6.77
CA GLY A 41 7.09 1.21 -6.17
C GLY A 41 6.82 1.15 -4.67
N ALA A 42 5.90 0.29 -4.22
CA ALA A 42 5.60 0.09 -2.82
C ALA A 42 6.82 -0.40 -2.02
N TYR A 43 7.59 -1.35 -2.53
CA TYR A 43 8.82 -1.82 -1.88
C TYR A 43 9.88 -0.72 -1.79
N ILE A 44 10.11 0.01 -2.88
CA ILE A 44 11.08 1.12 -2.90
C ILE A 44 10.68 2.17 -1.85
N LEU A 45 9.43 2.62 -1.87
CA LEU A 45 8.94 3.63 -0.94
C LEU A 45 8.99 3.12 0.50
N TYR A 46 8.56 1.88 0.75
CA TYR A 46 8.59 1.26 2.08
C TYR A 46 10.02 1.20 2.62
N PHE A 47 10.96 0.59 1.88
CA PHE A 47 12.33 0.45 2.38
C PHE A 47 13.03 1.80 2.50
N PHE A 48 12.80 2.72 1.57
CA PHE A 48 13.37 4.07 1.65
C PHE A 48 12.87 4.82 2.89
N CYS A 49 11.56 5.00 3.03
CA CYS A 49 10.98 5.77 4.13
C CYS A 49 11.18 5.08 5.49
N ALA A 50 10.99 3.76 5.57
CA ALA A 50 11.19 3.03 6.83
C ALA A 50 12.66 3.07 7.26
N THR A 51 13.61 2.97 6.32
CA THR A 51 15.05 3.05 6.64
C THR A 51 15.45 4.45 7.10
N LEU A 52 15.01 5.50 6.40
CA LEU A 52 15.27 6.88 6.83
C LEU A 52 14.67 7.15 8.21
N SER A 53 13.41 6.77 8.43
CA SER A 53 12.77 6.91 9.73
C SER A 53 13.49 6.11 10.82
N TYR A 54 13.92 4.88 10.52
CA TYR A 54 14.64 4.03 11.46
C TYR A 54 15.96 4.67 11.91
N TYR A 55 16.75 5.24 11.01
CA TYR A 55 18.05 5.81 11.37
C TYR A 55 17.97 7.25 11.91
N PHE A 56 17.07 8.09 11.40
CA PHE A 56 17.07 9.52 11.68
C PHE A 56 15.99 9.97 12.67
N VAL A 57 14.91 9.21 12.83
CA VAL A 57 13.73 9.64 13.63
C VAL A 57 13.46 8.68 14.80
N PHE A 58 13.64 7.39 14.60
CA PHE A 58 13.27 6.37 15.58
C PHE A 58 14.21 6.35 16.79
N ASP A 59 13.63 6.47 17.99
CA ASP A 59 14.36 6.32 19.24
C ASP A 59 14.68 4.84 19.51
N HIS A 60 15.95 4.48 19.30
CA HIS A 60 16.43 3.13 19.51
C HIS A 60 16.42 2.69 20.99
N ALA A 61 16.28 3.61 21.94
CA ALA A 61 16.10 3.26 23.36
C ALA A 61 14.81 2.46 23.59
N LEU A 62 13.78 2.65 22.73
CA LEU A 62 12.53 1.89 22.78
C LEU A 62 12.73 0.38 22.61
N MET A 63 13.80 -0.06 21.94
CA MET A 63 14.11 -1.48 21.76
C MET A 63 14.54 -2.18 23.08
N LYS A 64 14.83 -1.41 24.13
CA LYS A 64 15.10 -1.93 25.47
C LYS A 64 13.82 -2.21 26.26
N HIS A 65 12.68 -1.67 25.82
CA HIS A 65 11.41 -1.80 26.52
C HIS A 65 10.97 -3.28 26.66
N PRO A 66 10.37 -3.70 27.80
CA PRO A 66 9.98 -5.10 28.02
C PRO A 66 8.98 -5.66 27.01
N GLN A 67 8.18 -4.78 26.39
CA GLN A 67 7.20 -5.17 25.36
C GLN A 67 7.80 -5.21 23.94
N PHE A 68 9.08 -4.88 23.77
CA PHE A 68 9.79 -5.13 22.52
C PHE A 68 10.00 -6.65 22.37
N LEU A 69 9.44 -7.22 21.32
CA LEU A 69 9.33 -8.66 21.07
C LEU A 69 10.65 -9.28 20.62
N LYS A 70 11.58 -9.43 21.56
CA LYS A 70 12.88 -10.12 21.38
C LYS A 70 12.73 -11.64 21.20
N TYR A 71 11.60 -12.20 21.63
CA TYR A 71 11.33 -13.65 21.57
C TYR A 71 9.96 -13.93 20.94
N TRP A 72 9.85 -15.06 20.26
CA TRP A 72 8.57 -15.59 19.74
C TRP A 72 8.50 -17.10 19.93
N LYS A 73 7.43 -17.60 20.56
CA LYS A 73 7.22 -19.05 20.82
C LYS A 73 8.53 -19.76 21.22
N PHE A 74 9.22 -19.22 22.23
CA PHE A 74 10.46 -19.75 22.82
C PHE A 74 11.77 -19.58 22.02
N HIS A 75 11.77 -18.84 20.90
CA HIS A 75 12.99 -18.58 20.12
C HIS A 75 13.35 -17.10 20.12
N PHE A 76 14.63 -16.77 20.32
CA PHE A 76 15.12 -15.40 20.14
C PHE A 76 14.99 -15.02 18.67
N GLN A 77 14.30 -13.92 18.40
CA GLN A 77 14.07 -13.42 17.05
C GLN A 77 14.13 -11.90 17.03
N ASN A 78 14.83 -11.36 16.03
CA ASN A 78 14.88 -9.93 15.80
C ASN A 78 13.50 -9.43 15.31
N GLN A 79 12.84 -8.60 16.12
CA GLN A 79 11.53 -8.02 15.81
C GLN A 79 11.53 -7.28 14.47
N VAL A 80 12.58 -6.51 14.17
CA VAL A 80 12.71 -5.76 12.91
C VAL A 80 12.62 -6.69 11.71
N ARG A 81 13.35 -7.82 11.73
CA ARG A 81 13.29 -8.82 10.66
C ARG A 81 11.89 -9.39 10.48
N ARG A 82 11.15 -9.56 11.57
CA ARG A 82 9.78 -10.11 11.54
C ARG A 82 8.79 -9.09 10.99
N GLU A 83 8.91 -7.82 11.38
CA GLU A 83 8.13 -6.71 10.83
C GLU A 83 8.34 -6.55 9.33
N ILE A 84 9.61 -6.60 8.87
CA ILE A 84 9.95 -6.59 7.44
C ILE A 84 9.33 -7.80 6.73
N LYS A 85 9.47 -9.00 7.30
CA LYS A 85 8.90 -10.22 6.69
C LYS A 85 7.38 -10.12 6.53
N PHE A 86 6.66 -9.67 7.56
CA PHE A 86 5.22 -9.50 7.50
C PHE A 86 4.82 -8.47 6.44
N THR A 87 5.52 -7.34 6.40
CA THR A 87 5.30 -6.32 5.38
C THR A 87 5.51 -6.87 3.97
N VAL A 88 6.65 -7.52 3.72
CA VAL A 88 6.97 -8.05 2.38
C VAL A 88 5.98 -9.11 1.93
N GLN A 89 5.46 -9.92 2.86
CA GLN A 89 4.43 -10.90 2.54
C GLN A 89 3.06 -10.25 2.28
N ALA A 90 2.73 -9.17 2.96
CA ALA A 90 1.42 -8.52 2.88
C ALA A 90 1.26 -7.59 1.66
N LEU A 91 2.33 -6.89 1.24
CA LEU A 91 2.27 -5.89 0.18
C LEU A 91 1.65 -6.40 -1.14
N PRO A 92 2.01 -7.60 -1.66
CA PRO A 92 1.38 -8.13 -2.87
C PRO A 92 -0.14 -8.31 -2.74
N TRP A 93 -0.62 -8.79 -1.60
CA TRP A 93 -2.06 -8.99 -1.38
C TRP A 93 -2.82 -7.67 -1.27
N ILE A 94 -2.25 -6.70 -0.56
CA ILE A 94 -2.84 -5.37 -0.43
C ILE A 94 -2.89 -4.67 -1.80
N SER A 95 -1.84 -4.84 -2.60
CA SER A 95 -1.73 -4.22 -3.92
C SER A 95 -2.82 -4.64 -4.90
N ILE A 96 -3.42 -5.82 -4.76
CA ILE A 96 -4.48 -6.29 -5.67
C ILE A 96 -5.68 -5.34 -5.66
N LEU A 97 -6.10 -4.89 -4.47
CA LEU A 97 -7.22 -3.96 -4.35
C LEU A 97 -6.86 -2.57 -4.90
N THR A 98 -5.63 -2.12 -4.67
CA THR A 98 -5.13 -0.86 -5.23
C THR A 98 -5.05 -0.91 -6.75
N VAL A 99 -4.55 -2.01 -7.32
CA VAL A 99 -4.46 -2.20 -8.77
C VAL A 99 -5.84 -2.31 -9.40
N ALA A 100 -6.83 -2.91 -8.72
CA ALA A 100 -8.21 -2.89 -9.22
C ALA A 100 -8.73 -1.45 -9.39
N LEU A 101 -8.41 -0.54 -8.45
CA LEU A 101 -8.77 0.88 -8.56
C LEU A 101 -7.97 1.58 -9.67
N PHE A 102 -6.67 1.33 -9.79
CA PHE A 102 -5.84 1.86 -10.88
C PHE A 102 -6.29 1.37 -12.25
N LEU A 103 -6.76 0.14 -12.34
CA LEU A 103 -7.30 -0.41 -13.58
C LEU A 103 -8.59 0.32 -13.97
N LEU A 104 -9.50 0.56 -13.01
CA LEU A 104 -10.68 1.38 -13.25
C LEU A 104 -10.32 2.80 -13.68
N GLU A 105 -9.29 3.38 -13.07
CA GLU A 105 -8.77 4.71 -13.40
C GLU A 105 -8.29 4.80 -14.85
N ILE A 106 -7.35 3.93 -15.28
CA ILE A 106 -6.82 3.97 -16.65
C ILE A 106 -7.86 3.59 -17.72
N ARG A 107 -8.99 2.99 -17.30
CA ARG A 107 -10.14 2.69 -18.16
C ARG A 107 -11.18 3.83 -18.18
N GLY A 108 -10.88 4.96 -17.53
CA GLY A 108 -11.69 6.18 -17.57
C GLY A 108 -12.84 6.22 -16.56
N TYR A 109 -12.88 5.32 -15.57
CA TYR A 109 -13.96 5.27 -14.59
C TYR A 109 -13.72 6.12 -13.34
N SER A 110 -12.50 6.63 -13.14
CA SER A 110 -12.13 7.35 -11.90
C SER A 110 -12.69 8.77 -11.80
N LYS A 111 -13.13 9.37 -12.93
CA LYS A 111 -13.59 10.77 -13.00
C LYS A 111 -12.63 11.76 -12.30
N LEU A 112 -11.32 11.51 -12.42
CA LEU A 112 -10.31 12.44 -11.96
C LEU A 112 -10.30 13.66 -12.87
N HIS A 113 -9.98 14.81 -12.29
CA HIS A 113 -9.85 16.08 -12.99
C HIS A 113 -8.38 16.46 -13.05
N ASP A 114 -7.86 16.76 -14.24
CA ASP A 114 -6.46 17.15 -14.42
C ASP A 114 -6.24 18.65 -14.21
N ASP A 115 -7.28 19.46 -14.38
CA ASP A 115 -7.25 20.91 -14.22
C ASP A 115 -8.42 21.46 -13.39
N LEU A 116 -8.21 22.63 -12.77
CA LEU A 116 -9.24 23.34 -12.03
C LEU A 116 -10.44 23.75 -12.90
N GLY A 117 -10.22 24.01 -14.19
CA GLY A 117 -11.24 24.38 -15.15
C GLY A 117 -12.21 23.25 -15.50
N GLU A 118 -11.89 22.02 -15.16
CA GLU A 118 -12.77 20.86 -15.40
C GLU A 118 -13.88 20.72 -14.35
N PHE A 119 -13.73 21.35 -13.19
CA PHE A 119 -14.76 21.38 -12.15
C PHE A 119 -15.89 22.33 -12.57
N PRO A 120 -17.12 21.84 -12.84
CA PRO A 120 -18.25 22.71 -13.19
C PRO A 120 -18.49 23.87 -12.23
N TYR A 121 -18.20 23.69 -10.94
CA TYR A 121 -18.32 24.75 -9.92
C TYR A 121 -16.96 25.23 -9.37
N GLY A 122 -15.87 24.96 -10.07
CA GLY A 122 -14.52 25.43 -9.75
C GLY A 122 -14.06 25.06 -8.34
N LEU A 123 -13.46 26.02 -7.63
CA LEU A 123 -12.85 25.80 -6.31
C LEU A 123 -13.82 25.26 -5.26
N PHE A 124 -15.11 25.62 -5.33
CA PHE A 124 -16.10 25.13 -4.38
C PHE A 124 -16.26 23.61 -4.48
N GLU A 125 -16.39 23.09 -5.70
CA GLU A 125 -16.49 21.65 -5.94
C GLU A 125 -15.19 20.92 -5.58
N LEU A 126 -14.02 21.51 -5.84
CA LEU A 126 -12.75 20.96 -5.39
C LEU A 126 -12.73 20.82 -3.85
N VAL A 127 -13.11 21.86 -3.11
CA VAL A 127 -13.14 21.81 -1.64
C VAL A 127 -14.12 20.74 -1.15
N VAL A 128 -15.32 20.67 -1.74
CA VAL A 128 -16.31 19.63 -1.41
C VAL A 128 -15.77 18.24 -1.74
N SER A 129 -15.07 18.07 -2.86
CA SER A 129 -14.46 16.81 -3.29
C SER A 129 -13.38 16.36 -2.31
N VAL A 130 -12.49 17.26 -1.88
CA VAL A 130 -11.47 16.96 -0.87
C VAL A 130 -12.10 16.56 0.47
N ILE A 131 -13.09 17.31 0.96
CA ILE A 131 -13.79 16.99 2.21
C ILE A 131 -14.51 15.64 2.08
N SER A 132 -15.19 15.41 0.96
CA SER A 132 -15.91 14.16 0.71
C SER A 132 -14.95 12.98 0.62
N PHE A 133 -13.80 13.14 -0.03
CA PHE A 133 -12.75 12.14 -0.10
C PHE A 133 -12.24 11.78 1.29
N LEU A 134 -11.82 12.77 2.10
CA LEU A 134 -11.34 12.54 3.46
C LEU A 134 -12.40 11.86 4.33
N PHE A 135 -13.64 12.34 4.28
CA PHE A 135 -14.73 11.73 5.03
C PHE A 135 -14.97 10.28 4.59
N PHE A 136 -15.03 10.02 3.28
CA PHE A 136 -15.22 8.69 2.74
C PHE A 136 -14.08 7.75 3.15
N THR A 137 -12.82 8.15 2.97
CA THR A 137 -11.65 7.32 3.31
C THR A 137 -11.56 7.03 4.79
N ASP A 138 -11.80 8.04 5.65
CA ASP A 138 -11.72 7.89 7.09
C ASP A 138 -12.83 6.98 7.62
N MET A 139 -14.06 7.15 7.12
CA MET A 139 -15.17 6.27 7.48
C MET A 139 -14.91 4.83 6.97
N PHE A 140 -14.41 4.67 5.75
CA PHE A 140 -14.13 3.36 5.18
C PHE A 140 -13.07 2.61 5.99
N ILE A 141 -11.95 3.26 6.32
CA ILE A 141 -10.91 2.68 7.16
C ILE A 141 -11.44 2.37 8.56
N TYR A 142 -12.23 3.27 9.17
CA TYR A 142 -12.85 3.03 10.46
C TYR A 142 -13.70 1.76 10.48
N TRP A 143 -14.59 1.59 9.49
CA TRP A 143 -15.47 0.43 9.43
C TRP A 143 -14.72 -0.87 9.13
N ILE A 144 -13.74 -0.85 8.24
CA ILE A 144 -12.87 -2.00 7.99
C ILE A 144 -12.11 -2.38 9.26
N HIS A 145 -11.49 -1.40 9.93
CA HIS A 145 -10.74 -1.64 11.16
C HIS A 145 -11.65 -2.18 12.28
N ARG A 146 -12.83 -1.60 12.47
CA ARG A 146 -13.84 -2.10 13.42
C ARG A 146 -14.26 -3.53 13.08
N GLY A 147 -14.46 -3.84 11.80
CA GLY A 147 -14.74 -5.19 11.31
C GLY A 147 -13.60 -6.16 11.59
N LEU A 148 -12.35 -5.74 11.43
CA LEU A 148 -11.16 -6.53 11.74
C LEU A 148 -11.01 -6.85 13.24
N HIS A 149 -11.59 -6.04 14.11
CA HIS A 149 -11.70 -6.33 15.56
C HIS A 149 -12.85 -7.28 15.92
N HIS A 150 -13.71 -7.63 14.96
CA HIS A 150 -14.77 -8.59 15.23
C HIS A 150 -14.20 -9.97 15.59
N ARG A 151 -14.79 -10.62 16.60
CA ARG A 151 -14.31 -11.89 17.20
C ARG A 151 -13.99 -13.00 16.20
N LEU A 152 -14.72 -13.05 15.08
CA LEU A 152 -14.57 -14.07 14.04
C LEU A 152 -13.28 -13.94 13.23
N VAL A 153 -12.79 -12.71 13.03
CA VAL A 153 -11.65 -12.43 12.15
C VAL A 153 -10.43 -11.91 12.90
N TYR A 154 -10.62 -11.28 14.07
CA TYR A 154 -9.55 -10.65 14.85
C TYR A 154 -8.35 -11.57 15.06
N LYS A 155 -8.57 -12.77 15.60
CA LYS A 155 -7.47 -13.69 15.95
C LYS A 155 -6.59 -14.05 14.75
N ARG A 156 -7.19 -14.14 13.56
CA ARG A 156 -6.50 -14.55 12.33
C ARG A 156 -5.90 -13.33 11.62
N LEU A 157 -6.70 -12.34 11.28
CA LEU A 157 -6.31 -11.26 10.38
C LEU A 157 -5.68 -10.07 11.11
N HIS A 158 -6.21 -9.70 12.28
CA HIS A 158 -5.87 -8.42 12.90
C HIS A 158 -4.92 -8.52 14.10
N LYS A 159 -5.03 -9.60 14.89
CA LYS A 159 -4.13 -9.87 16.01
C LYS A 159 -2.66 -9.85 15.61
N PRO A 160 -2.22 -10.40 14.46
CA PRO A 160 -0.82 -10.32 14.05
C PRO A 160 -0.31 -8.89 13.89
N HIS A 161 -1.15 -7.94 13.50
CA HIS A 161 -0.80 -6.52 13.47
C HIS A 161 -0.70 -5.94 14.90
N HIS A 162 -1.58 -6.33 15.81
CA HIS A 162 -1.57 -5.86 17.20
C HIS A 162 -0.45 -6.43 18.08
N VAL A 163 0.36 -7.37 17.59
CA VAL A 163 1.50 -7.87 18.38
C VAL A 163 2.63 -6.84 18.50
N TRP A 164 2.75 -5.92 17.55
CA TRP A 164 3.81 -4.90 17.49
C TRP A 164 3.53 -3.74 18.45
N LYS A 165 3.60 -3.98 19.77
CA LYS A 165 3.30 -2.96 20.78
C LYS A 165 4.29 -1.80 20.81
N ILE A 166 5.58 -2.12 20.59
CA ILE A 166 6.65 -1.14 20.38
C ILE A 166 7.12 -1.32 18.94
N PRO A 167 6.37 -0.80 17.95
CA PRO A 167 6.69 -1.01 16.55
C PRO A 167 7.94 -0.23 16.16
N THR A 168 8.79 -0.81 15.32
CA THR A 168 9.77 0.00 14.57
C THR A 168 9.11 0.55 13.30
N PRO A 169 9.74 1.51 12.58
CA PRO A 169 9.23 1.99 11.29
C PRO A 169 8.95 0.89 10.27
N PHE A 170 9.63 -0.26 10.38
CA PHE A 170 9.39 -1.42 9.53
C PHE A 170 8.05 -2.13 9.80
N ALA A 171 7.36 -1.83 10.91
CA ALA A 171 6.05 -2.39 11.24
C ALA A 171 4.88 -1.71 10.50
N SER A 172 5.12 -0.61 9.78
CA SER A 172 4.07 0.21 9.14
C SER A 172 3.07 -0.59 8.31
N HIS A 173 3.53 -1.66 7.66
CA HIS A 173 2.71 -2.53 6.82
C HIS A 173 2.76 -4.01 7.26
N ALA A 174 3.16 -4.27 8.51
CA ALA A 174 3.30 -5.63 9.05
C ALA A 174 1.93 -6.26 9.42
N PHE A 175 1.07 -6.42 8.41
CA PHE A 175 -0.26 -7.02 8.48
C PHE A 175 -0.22 -8.53 8.24
N HIS A 176 -1.32 -9.23 8.51
CA HIS A 176 -1.47 -10.62 8.08
C HIS A 176 -1.51 -10.66 6.54
N PRO A 177 -0.64 -11.46 5.88
CA PRO A 177 -0.65 -11.60 4.43
C PRO A 177 -1.91 -12.34 3.93
#